data_AF-N9Y3G7-F1
#
_entry.id   AF-N9Y3G7-F1
#
_cell.length_a   1.000
_cell.length_b   1.000
_cell.length_c   1.000
_cell.angle_alpha   90.00
_cell.angle_beta   90.00
_cell.angle_gamma   90.00
#
_symmetry.space_group_name_H-M   'P 1'
#
loop_
_entity.id
_entity.type
_entity.pdbx_description
1 polymer ?
#
loop_
_entity_poly.entity_id
_entity_poly.type
_entity_poly.pdbx_seq_one_letter_code
_entity_poly.pdbx_strand_id
1 'polypeptide(L)'
;MSIKTNFHTHTTRCLHASGSDEEYVLKAIELGYKTLGFSDHAPYPDNRLGLRMKYNELDEYYSSINNLKKKYKNEIEILIGLEIEYDKSVHSYYEKLLEKFDYLLLGQHVTPHKGKLINNFELNNTDDYVLYAESISEALETGYFPILAHPDLVLLNPFAWDENCNKACDIIVNAAKKNNIILELNANGINRGLKEYPDGIRYPYPNKKFFEKVSKENLPVIISADAHNPNNLGSESLNIALNLAREWNLNIVDDFRNK
;
A
#
# COMPACT_ATOMS: atom_id res chain seq x y z
N MET A 1 -15.40 -15.14 -6.05
CA MET A 1 -14.40 -14.26 -6.68
C MET A 1 -13.03 -14.65 -6.13
N SER A 2 -12.05 -14.92 -7.00
CA SER A 2 -10.65 -15.14 -6.60
C SER A 2 -9.85 -13.91 -6.98
N ILE A 3 -8.91 -13.49 -6.13
CA ILE A 3 -8.01 -12.37 -6.43
C ILE A 3 -7.12 -12.80 -7.61
N LYS A 4 -7.08 -11.97 -8.65
CA LYS A 4 -6.31 -12.22 -9.88
C LYS A 4 -5.16 -11.27 -10.09
N THR A 5 -5.05 -10.24 -9.27
CA THR A 5 -4.03 -9.21 -9.37
C THR A 5 -3.51 -8.90 -7.98
N ASN A 6 -2.23 -8.54 -7.90
CA ASN A 6 -1.63 -8.02 -6.68
C ASN A 6 -0.63 -6.96 -7.07
N PHE A 7 -0.79 -5.72 -6.59
CA PHE A 7 0.11 -4.60 -6.91
C PHE A 7 0.97 -4.16 -5.73
N HIS A 8 0.97 -4.95 -4.65
CA HIS A 8 1.74 -4.68 -3.43
C HIS A 8 2.62 -5.89 -3.10
N THR A 9 3.85 -5.90 -3.61
CA THR A 9 4.82 -6.99 -3.42
C THR A 9 6.23 -6.43 -3.21
N HIS A 10 6.85 -6.84 -2.12
CA HIS A 10 8.19 -6.42 -1.72
C HIS A 10 9.27 -7.38 -2.22
N THR A 11 10.52 -6.94 -2.09
CA THR A 11 11.70 -7.79 -2.34
C THR A 11 12.64 -7.72 -1.14
N THR A 12 13.64 -8.61 -1.09
CA THR A 12 14.64 -8.62 -0.01
C THR A 12 15.37 -7.30 0.18
N ARG A 13 15.35 -6.41 -0.83
CA ARG A 13 15.97 -5.09 -0.77
C ARG A 13 15.29 -4.19 0.26
N CYS A 14 14.05 -4.43 0.68
CA CYS A 14 13.46 -3.72 1.82
C CYS A 14 14.05 -4.07 3.18
N LEU A 15 14.94 -5.07 3.26
CA LEU A 15 15.58 -5.54 4.49
C LEU A 15 14.66 -6.28 5.46
N HIS A 16 13.38 -6.45 5.12
CA HIS A 16 12.40 -7.18 5.94
C HIS A 16 11.45 -8.08 5.14
N ALA A 17 11.74 -8.30 3.86
CA ALA A 17 11.14 -9.36 3.06
C ALA A 17 12.15 -10.50 2.82
N SER A 18 11.62 -11.65 2.42
CA SER A 18 12.36 -12.88 2.16
C SER A 18 11.92 -13.50 0.83
N GLY A 19 12.71 -14.47 0.33
CA GLY A 19 12.50 -15.07 -0.99
C GLY A 19 13.10 -14.23 -2.12
N SER A 20 13.57 -14.90 -3.16
CA SER A 20 14.06 -14.27 -4.39
C SER A 20 12.93 -13.66 -5.20
N ASP A 21 13.26 -12.66 -6.02
CA ASP A 21 12.30 -12.01 -6.93
C ASP A 21 11.54 -13.04 -7.81
N GLU A 22 12.22 -14.10 -8.26
CA GLU A 22 11.63 -15.16 -9.08
C GLU A 22 10.67 -16.07 -8.29
N GLU A 23 10.93 -16.34 -7.01
CA GLU A 23 10.02 -17.13 -6.17
C GLU A 23 8.64 -16.47 -6.03
N TYR A 24 8.58 -15.13 -5.98
CA TYR A 24 7.29 -14.41 -6.02
C TYR A 24 6.56 -14.63 -7.34
N VAL A 25 7.27 -14.54 -8.47
CA VAL A 25 6.69 -14.75 -9.80
C VAL A 25 6.16 -16.16 -9.96
N LEU A 26 6.97 -17.17 -9.62
CA LEU A 26 6.58 -18.57 -9.68
C LEU A 26 5.37 -18.85 -8.79
N LYS A 27 5.34 -18.28 -7.57
CA LYS A 27 4.20 -18.43 -6.67
C LYS A 27 2.94 -17.76 -7.22
N ALA A 28 3.06 -16.58 -7.82
CA ALA A 28 1.93 -15.90 -8.46
C ALA A 28 1.37 -16.72 -9.64
N ILE A 29 2.23 -17.32 -10.46
CA ILE A 29 1.82 -18.22 -11.56
C ILE A 29 1.11 -19.46 -11.01
N GLU A 30 1.67 -20.11 -9.98
CA GLU A 30 1.08 -21.27 -9.30
C GLU A 30 -0.35 -20.98 -8.80
N LEU A 31 -0.54 -19.81 -8.20
CA LEU A 31 -1.83 -19.35 -7.67
C LEU A 31 -2.78 -18.81 -8.75
N GLY A 32 -2.32 -18.73 -10.00
CA GLY A 32 -3.12 -18.28 -11.15
C GLY A 32 -3.44 -16.79 -11.15
N TYR A 33 -2.53 -15.96 -10.63
CA TYR A 33 -2.54 -14.51 -10.86
C TYR A 33 -2.37 -14.20 -12.34
N LYS A 34 -3.00 -13.11 -12.78
CA LYS A 34 -2.89 -12.55 -14.13
C LYS A 34 -1.88 -11.41 -14.19
N THR A 35 -1.83 -10.61 -13.13
CA THR A 35 -0.88 -9.50 -13.01
C THR A 35 -0.25 -9.49 -11.62
N LEU A 36 1.08 -9.41 -11.58
CA LEU A 36 1.86 -9.21 -10.37
C LEU A 36 2.63 -7.89 -10.48
N GLY A 37 2.31 -6.95 -9.63
CA GLY A 37 3.05 -5.71 -9.44
C GLY A 37 4.04 -5.85 -8.29
N PHE A 38 5.31 -5.60 -8.57
CA PHE A 38 6.30 -5.33 -7.55
C PHE A 38 6.22 -3.85 -7.18
N SER A 39 6.33 -3.54 -5.89
CA SER A 39 6.23 -2.18 -5.34
C SER A 39 7.11 -2.09 -4.10
N ASP A 40 8.38 -2.46 -4.24
CA ASP A 40 9.27 -2.47 -3.09
C ASP A 40 9.49 -1.04 -2.55
N HIS A 41 9.88 -0.90 -1.28
CA HIS A 41 10.00 0.43 -0.68
C HIS A 41 11.07 1.25 -1.41
N ALA A 42 10.66 2.39 -1.96
CA ALA A 42 11.51 3.24 -2.77
C ALA A 42 12.60 3.92 -1.93
N PRO A 43 13.83 4.01 -2.46
CA PRO A 43 14.86 4.84 -1.84
C PRO A 43 14.57 6.32 -2.14
N TYR A 44 15.11 7.19 -1.29
CA TYR A 44 15.36 8.59 -1.64
C TYR A 44 16.84 8.79 -1.99
N PRO A 45 17.22 9.77 -2.84
CA PRO A 45 18.61 10.00 -3.23
C PRO A 45 19.59 10.16 -2.05
N ASP A 46 19.11 10.69 -0.93
CA ASP A 46 19.87 10.91 0.29
C ASP A 46 19.85 9.72 1.28
N ASN A 47 19.13 8.63 0.95
CA ASN A 47 18.91 7.47 1.82
C ASN A 47 18.40 7.84 3.22
N ARG A 48 17.60 8.90 3.35
CA ARG A 48 17.13 9.41 4.65
C ARG A 48 16.22 8.46 5.45
N LEU A 49 15.66 7.44 4.81
CA LEU A 49 14.75 6.47 5.43
C LEU A 49 15.37 5.07 5.46
N GLY A 50 15.13 4.33 6.55
CA GLY A 50 15.53 2.93 6.71
C GLY A 50 14.49 1.94 6.17
N LEU A 51 14.75 0.64 6.40
CA LEU A 51 13.88 -0.48 6.02
C LEU A 51 13.45 -0.47 4.55
N ARG A 52 14.39 -0.16 3.66
CA ARG A 52 14.19 -0.04 2.21
C ARG A 52 15.50 -0.30 1.48
N MET A 53 15.41 -0.42 0.15
CA MET A 53 16.60 -0.49 -0.68
C MET A 53 17.41 0.82 -0.56
N LYS A 54 18.72 0.75 -0.77
CA LYS A 54 19.55 1.95 -0.94
C LYS A 54 19.34 2.53 -2.33
N TYR A 55 19.60 3.83 -2.49
CA TYR A 55 19.43 4.54 -3.76
C TYR A 55 20.23 3.92 -4.92
N ASN A 56 21.44 3.41 -4.64
CA ASN A 56 22.28 2.76 -5.64
C ASN A 56 21.81 1.34 -6.02
N GLU A 57 20.84 0.76 -5.31
CA GLU A 57 20.25 -0.54 -5.62
C GLU A 57 19.03 -0.40 -6.56
N LEU A 58 18.50 0.82 -6.76
CA LEU A 58 17.29 1.08 -7.55
C LEU A 58 17.40 0.62 -9.01
N ASP A 59 18.58 0.78 -9.63
CA ASP A 59 18.82 0.36 -11.00
C ASP A 59 18.91 -1.16 -11.14
N GLU A 60 19.48 -1.82 -10.13
CA GLU A 60 19.55 -3.28 -10.06
C GLU A 60 18.15 -3.87 -9.82
N TYR A 61 17.37 -3.31 -8.88
CA TYR A 61 15.97 -3.67 -8.65
C TYR A 61 15.17 -3.67 -9.94
N TYR A 62 15.19 -2.55 -10.67
CA TYR A 62 14.49 -2.44 -11.95
C TYR A 62 14.96 -3.50 -12.95
N SER A 63 16.28 -3.70 -13.05
CA SER A 63 16.86 -4.66 -14.01
C SER A 63 16.47 -6.09 -13.69
N SER A 64 16.48 -6.48 -12.40
CA SER A 64 16.07 -7.81 -11.93
C SER A 64 14.61 -8.08 -12.31
N ILE A 65 13.68 -7.21 -11.91
CA ILE A 65 12.25 -7.42 -12.18
C ILE A 65 11.95 -7.33 -13.69
N ASN A 66 12.62 -6.44 -14.44
CA ASN A 66 12.45 -6.35 -15.89
C ASN A 66 12.93 -7.61 -16.63
N ASN A 67 13.96 -8.29 -16.12
CA ASN A 67 14.39 -9.58 -16.67
C ASN A 67 13.32 -10.65 -16.43
N LEU A 68 12.69 -10.68 -15.26
CA LEU A 68 11.57 -11.58 -14.96
C LEU A 68 10.34 -11.27 -15.81
N LYS A 69 10.00 -9.97 -15.98
CA LYS A 69 8.93 -9.49 -16.88
C LYS A 69 9.12 -10.02 -18.30
N LYS A 70 10.35 -10.03 -18.81
CA LYS A 70 10.67 -10.60 -20.13
C LYS A 70 10.61 -12.13 -20.14
N LYS A 71 11.15 -12.78 -19.10
CA LYS A 71 11.23 -14.25 -18.97
C LYS A 71 9.84 -14.89 -18.93
N TYR A 72 8.92 -14.33 -18.16
CA TYR A 72 7.60 -14.88 -17.88
C TYR A 72 6.45 -14.22 -18.64
N LYS A 73 6.74 -13.43 -19.69
CA LYS A 73 5.76 -12.62 -20.44
C LYS A 73 4.56 -13.39 -21.02
N ASN A 74 4.69 -14.72 -21.21
CA ASN A 74 3.64 -15.57 -21.76
C ASN A 74 2.79 -16.25 -20.67
N GLU A 75 3.17 -16.12 -19.40
CA GLU A 75 2.57 -16.81 -18.26
C GLU A 75 1.85 -15.83 -17.32
N ILE A 76 2.45 -14.67 -17.07
CA ILE A 76 1.92 -13.63 -16.18
C ILE A 76 2.37 -12.24 -16.63
N GLU A 77 1.51 -11.23 -16.46
CA GLU A 77 1.92 -9.83 -16.60
C GLU A 77 2.67 -9.37 -15.33
N ILE A 78 3.83 -8.76 -15.51
CA ILE A 78 4.61 -8.20 -14.39
C ILE A 78 4.69 -6.68 -14.55
N LEU A 79 4.31 -5.95 -13.51
CA LEU A 79 4.51 -4.51 -13.41
C LEU A 79 5.62 -4.19 -12.41
N ILE A 80 6.41 -3.17 -12.72
CA ILE A 80 7.54 -2.70 -11.90
C ILE A 80 7.17 -1.33 -11.35
N GLY A 81 6.70 -1.29 -10.12
CA GLY A 81 6.41 -0.07 -9.40
C GLY A 81 7.31 0.10 -8.19
N LEU A 82 6.97 1.07 -7.36
CA LEU A 82 7.62 1.35 -6.09
C LEU A 82 6.57 1.78 -5.08
N GLU A 83 6.68 1.33 -3.83
CA GLU A 83 5.93 1.94 -2.74
C GLU A 83 6.75 3.08 -2.14
N ILE A 84 6.19 4.28 -2.10
CA ILE A 84 6.92 5.48 -1.66
C ILE A 84 6.01 6.41 -0.85
N GLU A 85 6.57 7.01 0.20
CA GLU A 85 5.92 8.07 0.97
C GLU A 85 5.80 9.34 0.13
N TYR A 86 4.83 10.21 0.45
CA TYR A 86 4.81 11.56 -0.08
C TYR A 86 5.67 12.52 0.74
N ASP A 87 6.49 13.30 0.04
CA ASP A 87 7.23 14.46 0.51
C ASP A 87 7.19 15.54 -0.57
N LYS A 88 6.46 16.61 -0.28
CA LYS A 88 6.30 17.78 -1.15
C LYS A 88 7.61 18.45 -1.58
N SER A 89 8.73 18.17 -0.91
CA SER A 89 10.02 18.76 -1.26
C SER A 89 10.71 18.08 -2.45
N VAL A 90 10.18 16.95 -2.95
CA VAL A 90 10.85 16.13 -3.98
C VAL A 90 10.00 15.83 -5.23
N HIS A 91 9.12 16.73 -5.66
CA HIS A 91 8.29 16.56 -6.86
C HIS A 91 9.05 16.04 -8.09
N SER A 92 10.20 16.65 -8.41
CA SER A 92 11.03 16.25 -9.56
C SER A 92 11.55 14.81 -9.46
N TYR A 93 11.65 14.26 -8.25
CA TYR A 93 12.03 12.87 -8.06
C TYR A 93 10.90 11.91 -8.41
N TYR A 94 9.65 12.23 -8.05
CA TYR A 94 8.49 11.43 -8.47
C TYR A 94 8.35 11.40 -9.99
N GLU A 95 8.50 12.54 -10.65
CA GLU A 95 8.47 12.63 -12.12
C GLU A 95 9.55 11.74 -12.76
N LYS A 96 10.79 11.82 -12.26
CA LYS A 96 11.89 10.96 -12.71
C LYS A 96 11.61 9.47 -12.49
N LEU A 97 10.99 9.10 -11.36
CA LEU A 97 10.60 7.71 -11.12
C LEU A 97 9.52 7.26 -12.11
N LEU A 98 8.52 8.09 -12.39
CA LEU A 98 7.43 7.79 -13.33
C LEU A 98 7.89 7.69 -14.79
N GLU A 99 9.04 8.25 -15.16
CA GLU A 99 9.66 8.01 -16.47
C GLU A 99 10.17 6.57 -16.64
N LYS A 100 10.45 5.87 -15.52
CA LYS A 100 11.12 4.56 -15.50
C LYS A 100 10.20 3.43 -15.02
N PHE A 101 9.39 3.68 -14.00
CA PHE A 101 8.56 2.69 -13.32
C PHE A 101 7.10 2.76 -13.80
N ASP A 102 6.43 1.61 -13.79
CA ASP A 102 5.05 1.46 -14.28
C ASP A 102 4.03 2.19 -13.37
N TYR A 103 4.31 2.32 -12.06
CA TYR A 103 3.44 3.01 -11.09
C TYR A 103 4.18 3.34 -9.78
N LEU A 104 3.65 4.32 -9.05
CA LEU A 104 4.03 4.61 -7.66
C LEU A 104 2.85 4.31 -6.72
N LEU A 105 3.04 3.39 -5.80
CA LEU A 105 2.08 3.06 -4.75
C LEU A 105 2.32 4.00 -3.56
N LEU A 106 1.29 4.75 -3.13
CA LEU A 106 1.45 5.67 -2.00
C LEU A 106 1.37 4.90 -0.68
N GLY A 107 2.51 4.67 -0.05
CA GLY A 107 2.62 4.08 1.28
C GLY A 107 3.13 5.12 2.28
N GLN A 108 2.23 5.84 2.96
CA GLN A 108 2.62 6.94 3.84
C GLN A 108 3.07 6.44 5.23
N HIS A 109 4.21 5.75 5.30
CA HIS A 109 4.76 5.27 6.59
C HIS A 109 5.36 6.37 7.46
N VAL A 110 5.85 7.43 6.82
CA VAL A 110 6.53 8.54 7.49
C VAL A 110 5.97 9.86 6.98
N THR A 111 5.56 10.78 7.87
CA THR A 111 5.03 12.10 7.49
C THR A 111 6.06 13.20 7.79
N PRO A 112 6.59 13.91 6.78
CA PRO A 112 7.42 15.09 7.00
C PRO A 112 6.60 16.25 7.61
N HIS A 113 6.96 16.68 8.81
CA HIS A 113 6.30 17.80 9.49
C HIS A 113 7.30 18.63 10.30
N LYS A 114 7.37 19.94 10.02
CA LYS A 114 8.23 20.92 10.73
C LYS A 114 9.68 20.46 10.90
N GLY A 115 10.28 19.92 9.83
CA GLY A 115 11.67 19.44 9.83
C GLY A 115 11.91 18.12 10.55
N LYS A 116 10.84 17.42 10.94
CA LYS A 116 10.89 16.06 11.51
C LYS A 116 10.19 15.08 10.58
N LEU A 117 10.59 13.82 10.71
CA LEU A 117 9.98 12.67 10.07
C LEU A 117 9.18 11.93 11.14
N ILE A 118 7.85 12.00 11.06
CA ILE A 118 6.95 11.34 12.02
C ILE A 118 6.74 9.90 11.56
N ASN A 119 7.03 8.91 12.41
CA ASN A 119 6.75 7.49 12.14
C ASN A 119 5.27 7.18 12.40
N ASN A 120 4.50 6.89 11.35
CA ASN A 120 3.04 6.66 11.46
C ASN A 120 2.67 5.32 12.11
N PHE A 121 3.65 4.42 12.31
CA PHE A 121 3.48 3.20 13.09
C PHE A 121 3.55 3.41 14.61
N GLU A 122 4.10 4.54 15.06
CA GLU A 122 4.46 4.78 16.47
C GLU A 122 4.09 6.21 16.88
N LEU A 123 2.80 6.54 16.77
CA LEU A 123 2.24 7.83 17.13
C LEU A 123 1.94 7.89 18.64
N ASN A 124 2.05 9.09 19.21
CA ASN A 124 1.83 9.32 20.65
C ASN A 124 0.44 9.87 20.98
N ASN A 125 -0.31 10.31 19.97
CA ASN A 125 -1.66 10.84 20.09
C ASN A 125 -2.38 10.74 18.74
N THR A 126 -3.68 11.03 18.73
CA THR A 126 -4.52 11.00 17.52
C THR A 126 -4.47 12.30 16.72
N ASP A 127 -3.90 13.41 17.23
CA ASP A 127 -3.76 14.66 16.45
C ASP A 127 -2.88 14.42 15.21
N ASP A 128 -1.86 13.59 15.34
CA ASP A 128 -0.98 13.19 14.24
C ASP A 128 -1.71 12.37 13.15
N TYR A 129 -2.88 11.79 13.43
CA TYR A 129 -3.70 11.11 12.41
C TYR A 129 -4.22 12.12 11.38
N VAL A 130 -4.56 13.33 11.82
CA VAL A 130 -5.01 14.41 10.93
C VAL A 130 -3.85 14.86 10.04
N LEU A 131 -2.64 15.00 10.60
CA LEU A 131 -1.43 15.34 9.82
C LEU A 131 -1.11 14.28 8.76
N TYR A 132 -1.22 13.00 9.12
CA TYR A 132 -1.09 11.88 8.17
C TYR A 132 -2.12 11.99 7.04
N ALA A 133 -3.39 12.22 7.37
CA ALA A 133 -4.46 12.34 6.39
C ALA A 133 -4.31 13.57 5.48
N GLU A 134 -3.86 14.70 6.01
CA GLU A 134 -3.54 15.91 5.24
C GLU A 134 -2.39 15.65 4.27
N SER A 135 -1.32 14.99 4.72
CA SER A 135 -0.20 14.60 3.85
C SER A 135 -0.63 13.68 2.71
N ILE A 136 -1.51 12.72 3.00
CA ILE A 136 -2.13 11.88 1.96
C ILE A 136 -2.98 12.73 1.03
N SER A 137 -3.81 13.63 1.53
CA SER A 137 -4.64 14.49 0.69
C SER A 137 -3.80 15.30 -0.29
N GLU A 138 -2.71 15.92 0.18
CA GLU A 138 -1.75 16.62 -0.68
C GLU A 138 -1.14 15.69 -1.72
N ALA A 139 -0.73 14.48 -1.32
CA ALA A 139 -0.16 13.49 -2.22
C ALA A 139 -1.13 13.09 -3.35
N LEU A 140 -2.40 12.84 -3.01
CA LEU A 140 -3.42 12.43 -3.99
C LEU A 140 -3.74 13.52 -5.00
N GLU A 141 -3.63 14.80 -4.63
CA GLU A 141 -3.83 15.94 -5.54
C GLU A 141 -2.73 16.08 -6.60
N THR A 142 -1.57 15.47 -6.39
CA THR A 142 -0.46 15.50 -7.36
C THR A 142 -0.72 14.67 -8.62
N GLY A 143 -1.56 13.64 -8.52
CA GLY A 143 -1.81 12.68 -9.59
C GLY A 143 -0.70 11.63 -9.80
N TYR A 144 0.35 11.59 -8.97
CA TYR A 144 1.45 10.63 -9.12
C TYR A 144 1.10 9.19 -8.71
N PHE A 145 0.09 9.03 -7.84
CA PHE A 145 -0.19 7.76 -7.16
C PHE A 145 -1.56 7.20 -7.57
N PRO A 146 -1.63 6.13 -8.40
CA PRO A 146 -2.92 5.55 -8.77
C PRO A 146 -3.63 4.80 -7.64
N ILE A 147 -2.89 4.36 -6.62
CA ILE A 147 -3.36 3.54 -5.49
C ILE A 147 -2.77 4.11 -4.19
N LEU A 148 -3.60 4.23 -3.15
CA LEU A 148 -3.18 4.49 -1.77
C LEU A 148 -3.11 3.15 -1.01
N ALA A 149 -1.90 2.74 -0.63
CA ALA A 149 -1.67 1.54 0.18
C ALA A 149 -2.16 1.75 1.61
N HIS A 150 -2.75 0.69 2.19
CA HIS A 150 -3.25 0.64 3.58
C HIS A 150 -3.64 2.02 4.15
N PRO A 151 -4.69 2.67 3.59
CA PRO A 151 -5.03 4.06 3.87
C PRO A 151 -5.27 4.34 5.35
N ASP A 152 -5.70 3.33 6.09
CA ASP A 152 -6.05 3.35 7.49
C ASP A 152 -4.93 2.88 8.43
N LEU A 153 -3.68 2.80 7.94
CA LEU A 153 -2.51 2.35 8.68
C LEU A 153 -2.40 2.97 10.07
N VAL A 154 -2.57 4.30 10.19
CA VAL A 154 -2.45 5.02 11.47
C VAL A 154 -3.39 4.48 12.57
N LEU A 155 -4.48 3.80 12.22
CA LEU A 155 -5.40 3.19 13.19
C LEU A 155 -4.82 1.94 13.86
N LEU A 156 -3.62 1.49 13.46
CA LEU A 156 -2.87 0.47 14.18
C LEU A 156 -2.36 0.95 15.54
N ASN A 157 -2.21 2.26 15.74
CA ASN A 157 -1.75 2.82 17.00
C ASN A 157 -2.81 2.59 18.11
N PRO A 158 -2.40 2.28 19.35
CA PRO A 158 -3.27 1.70 20.38
C PRO A 158 -4.17 2.74 21.09
N PHE A 159 -4.84 3.60 20.33
CA PHE A 159 -5.77 4.61 20.84
C PHE A 159 -7.23 4.19 20.63
N ALA A 160 -8.10 4.64 21.53
CA ALA A 160 -9.53 4.53 21.33
C ALA A 160 -9.98 5.37 20.14
N TRP A 161 -11.02 4.96 19.43
CA TRP A 161 -11.62 5.79 18.41
C TRP A 161 -12.15 7.12 18.97
N ASP A 162 -11.64 8.23 18.44
CA ASP A 162 -12.06 9.58 18.79
C ASP A 162 -12.42 10.42 17.56
N GLU A 163 -12.57 11.73 17.76
CA GLU A 163 -12.93 12.66 16.69
C GLU A 163 -11.79 12.87 15.67
N ASN A 164 -10.53 12.75 16.07
CA ASN A 164 -9.40 12.83 15.15
C ASN A 164 -9.34 11.61 14.23
N CYS A 165 -9.71 10.42 14.72
CA CYS A 165 -9.92 9.24 13.86
C CYS A 165 -10.97 9.52 12.78
N ASN A 166 -12.13 10.07 13.16
CA ASN A 166 -13.19 10.42 12.20
C ASN A 166 -12.70 11.42 11.15
N LYS A 167 -12.08 12.52 11.58
CA LYS A 167 -11.55 13.57 10.70
C LYS A 167 -10.51 13.03 9.72
N ALA A 168 -9.54 12.26 10.20
CA ALA A 168 -8.52 11.66 9.35
C ALA A 168 -9.14 10.76 8.28
N CYS A 169 -10.09 9.90 8.66
CA CYS A 169 -10.82 9.05 7.71
C CYS A 169 -11.59 9.87 6.67
N ASP A 170 -12.29 10.94 7.10
CA ASP A 170 -13.08 11.79 6.20
C ASP A 170 -12.18 12.56 5.21
N ILE A 171 -11.03 13.05 5.66
CA ILE A 171 -10.03 13.70 4.78
C ILE A 171 -9.58 12.72 3.69
N ILE A 172 -9.17 11.50 4.07
CA ILE A 172 -8.67 10.49 3.12
C ILE A 172 -9.77 10.08 2.12
N VAL A 173 -10.98 9.78 2.60
CA VAL A 173 -12.13 9.39 1.75
C VAL A 173 -12.49 10.50 0.77
N ASN A 174 -12.55 11.75 1.24
CA ASN A 174 -12.87 12.89 0.38
C ASN A 174 -11.76 13.16 -0.66
N ALA A 175 -10.49 13.05 -0.27
CA ALA A 175 -9.35 13.21 -1.17
C ALA A 175 -9.32 12.11 -2.23
N ALA A 176 -9.57 10.86 -1.84
CA ALA A 176 -9.64 9.73 -2.77
C ALA A 176 -10.80 9.89 -3.76
N LYS A 177 -11.97 10.33 -3.29
CA LYS A 177 -13.12 10.65 -4.15
C LYS A 177 -12.82 11.75 -5.15
N LYS A 178 -12.25 12.87 -4.67
CA LYS A 178 -11.93 14.05 -5.50
C LYS A 178 -10.94 13.71 -6.62
N ASN A 179 -9.98 12.84 -6.34
CA ASN A 179 -8.87 12.53 -7.24
C ASN A 179 -9.00 11.15 -7.92
N ASN A 180 -10.15 10.47 -7.82
CA ASN A 180 -10.41 9.15 -8.43
C ASN A 180 -9.38 8.07 -8.04
N ILE A 181 -9.01 8.02 -6.77
CA ILE A 181 -7.95 7.14 -6.24
C ILE A 181 -8.53 5.78 -5.84
N ILE A 182 -7.76 4.70 -6.04
CA ILE A 182 -8.09 3.39 -5.49
C ILE A 182 -7.53 3.29 -4.09
N LEU A 183 -8.35 2.76 -3.19
CA LEU A 183 -7.95 2.47 -1.83
C LEU A 183 -7.61 0.99 -1.68
N GLU A 184 -6.47 0.68 -1.07
CA GLU A 184 -6.08 -0.70 -0.81
C GLU A 184 -6.73 -1.23 0.48
N LEU A 185 -7.45 -2.36 0.38
CA LEU A 185 -7.73 -3.21 1.52
C LEU A 185 -6.57 -4.21 1.65
N ASN A 186 -5.66 -3.89 2.57
CA ASN A 186 -4.38 -4.56 2.71
C ASN A 186 -4.46 -5.78 3.65
N ALA A 187 -4.15 -6.97 3.13
CA ALA A 187 -4.24 -8.23 3.87
C ALA A 187 -3.08 -8.47 4.86
N ASN A 188 -1.97 -7.73 4.76
CA ASN A 188 -0.86 -7.85 5.71
C ASN A 188 -1.27 -7.41 7.12
N GLY A 189 -2.19 -6.45 7.26
CA GLY A 189 -2.76 -6.10 8.57
C GLY A 189 -3.53 -7.25 9.23
N ILE A 190 -4.15 -8.12 8.43
CA ILE A 190 -4.80 -9.36 8.89
C ILE A 190 -3.75 -10.40 9.31
N ASN A 191 -2.64 -10.51 8.56
CA ASN A 191 -1.49 -11.37 8.93
C ASN A 191 -0.87 -11.00 10.29
N ARG A 192 -0.96 -9.73 10.70
CA ARG A 192 -0.50 -9.27 12.02
C ARG A 192 -1.37 -9.76 13.18
N GLY A 193 -2.54 -10.33 12.87
CA GLY A 193 -3.47 -10.95 13.81
C GLY A 193 -4.34 -9.95 14.56
N LEU A 194 -5.37 -10.46 15.23
CA LEU A 194 -6.22 -9.66 16.12
C LEU A 194 -5.41 -9.13 17.29
N LYS A 195 -5.65 -7.86 17.65
CA LYS A 195 -5.05 -7.19 18.81
C LYS A 195 -6.15 -6.59 19.68
N GLU A 196 -5.84 -6.43 20.96
CA GLU A 196 -6.68 -5.71 21.90
C GLU A 196 -6.38 -4.21 21.80
N TYR A 197 -7.41 -3.43 21.52
CA TYR A 197 -7.40 -1.97 21.54
C TYR A 197 -8.33 -1.46 22.65
N PRO A 198 -8.20 -0.20 23.10
CA PRO A 198 -9.10 0.38 24.09
C PRO A 198 -10.58 0.31 23.71
N ASP A 199 -10.90 0.21 22.42
CA ASP A 199 -12.26 0.15 21.87
C ASP A 199 -12.67 -1.23 21.35
N GLY A 200 -11.89 -2.27 21.64
CA GLY A 200 -12.25 -3.68 21.37
C GLY A 200 -11.15 -4.48 20.67
N ILE A 201 -11.46 -5.75 20.38
CA ILE A 201 -10.56 -6.63 19.65
C ILE A 201 -10.78 -6.45 18.15
N ARG A 202 -9.71 -6.12 17.42
CA ARG A 202 -9.75 -5.90 15.96
C ARG A 202 -8.40 -6.17 15.33
N TYR A 203 -8.37 -6.25 14.00
CA TYR A 203 -7.10 -6.17 13.26
C TYR A 203 -6.51 -4.75 13.38
N PRO A 204 -5.17 -4.61 13.33
CA PRO A 204 -4.52 -3.30 13.22
C PRO A 204 -5.03 -2.48 12.04
N TYR A 205 -5.14 -3.14 10.88
CA TYR A 205 -5.82 -2.72 9.66
C TYR A 205 -6.19 -4.01 8.89
N PRO A 206 -7.20 -4.02 8.00
CA PRO A 206 -8.14 -2.94 7.71
C PRO A 206 -9.14 -2.70 8.87
N ASN A 207 -9.55 -1.46 9.06
CA ASN A 207 -10.47 -0.99 10.08
C ASN A 207 -11.88 -0.82 9.50
N LYS A 208 -12.86 -1.51 10.09
CA LYS A 208 -14.25 -1.51 9.64
C LYS A 208 -14.85 -0.11 9.50
N LYS A 209 -14.63 0.79 10.48
CA LYS A 209 -15.21 2.14 10.46
C LYS A 209 -14.67 3.01 9.32
N PHE A 210 -13.40 2.83 8.93
CA PHE A 210 -12.84 3.48 7.75
C PHE A 210 -13.50 2.95 6.47
N PHE A 211 -13.54 1.63 6.30
CA PHE A 211 -14.08 1.01 5.09
C PHE A 211 -15.61 1.15 4.95
N GLU A 212 -16.37 1.35 6.04
CA GLU A 212 -17.78 1.75 5.98
C GLU A 212 -17.96 3.14 5.34
N LYS A 213 -17.05 4.09 5.58
CA LYS A 213 -17.06 5.39 4.89
C LYS A 213 -16.70 5.25 3.40
N VAL A 214 -15.71 4.41 3.09
CA VAL A 214 -15.32 4.07 1.71
C VAL A 214 -16.50 3.46 0.94
N SER A 215 -17.21 2.51 1.56
CA SER A 215 -18.41 1.86 1.03
C SER A 215 -19.53 2.86 0.73
N LYS A 216 -19.81 3.77 1.67
CA LYS A 216 -20.84 4.81 1.52
C LYS A 216 -20.63 5.71 0.31
N GLU A 217 -19.37 6.02 -0.01
CA GLU A 217 -18.99 6.83 -1.17
C GLU A 217 -18.77 6.01 -2.45
N ASN A 218 -18.95 4.68 -2.38
CA ASN A 218 -18.76 3.72 -3.48
C ASN A 218 -17.37 3.81 -4.16
N LEU A 219 -16.33 4.11 -3.37
CA LEU A 219 -14.98 4.27 -3.89
C LEU A 219 -14.38 2.93 -4.32
N PRO A 220 -13.58 2.90 -5.40
CA PRO A 220 -12.96 1.68 -5.88
C PRO A 220 -11.89 1.18 -4.90
N VAL A 221 -11.97 -0.10 -4.57
CA VAL A 221 -11.08 -0.77 -3.62
C VAL A 221 -10.35 -1.92 -4.31
N ILE A 222 -9.06 -2.06 -4.05
CA ILE A 222 -8.30 -3.25 -4.45
C ILE A 222 -7.87 -4.02 -3.22
N ILE A 223 -7.85 -5.35 -3.31
CA ILE A 223 -7.30 -6.21 -2.25
C ILE A 223 -5.89 -6.60 -2.65
N SER A 224 -4.94 -6.48 -1.75
CA SER A 224 -3.55 -6.85 -2.00
C SER A 224 -2.91 -7.46 -0.76
N ALA A 225 -1.88 -8.27 -1.00
CA ALA A 225 -1.22 -9.10 -0.01
C ALA A 225 -0.21 -8.33 0.82
N ASP A 226 0.40 -7.27 0.26
CA ASP A 226 1.56 -6.59 0.85
C ASP A 226 2.63 -7.65 1.22
N ALA A 227 3.02 -8.37 0.16
CA ALA A 227 3.74 -9.63 0.29
C ALA A 227 5.21 -9.39 0.60
N HIS A 228 5.64 -9.80 1.79
CA HIS A 228 7.02 -9.80 2.28
C HIS A 228 7.64 -11.22 2.31
N ASN A 229 6.86 -12.22 1.94
CA ASN A 229 7.28 -13.57 1.64
C ASN A 229 6.42 -14.10 0.48
N PRO A 230 6.96 -14.93 -0.44
CA PRO A 230 6.16 -15.48 -1.55
C PRO A 230 4.85 -16.14 -1.10
N ASN A 231 4.85 -16.80 0.07
CA ASN A 231 3.65 -17.45 0.61
C ASN A 231 2.54 -16.46 1.02
N ASN A 232 2.84 -15.17 1.21
CA ASN A 232 1.81 -14.18 1.49
C ASN A 232 0.82 -14.01 0.32
N LEU A 233 1.27 -14.22 -0.93
CA LEU A 233 0.43 -14.14 -2.14
C LEU A 233 -0.72 -15.14 -2.16
N GLY A 234 -0.64 -16.21 -1.37
CA GLY A 234 -1.67 -17.24 -1.21
C GLY A 234 -2.15 -17.42 0.22
N SER A 235 -1.92 -16.41 1.08
CA SER A 235 -2.26 -16.50 2.51
C SER A 235 -3.77 -16.48 2.75
N GLU A 236 -4.21 -17.13 3.84
CA GLU A 236 -5.62 -17.12 4.26
C GLU A 236 -6.15 -15.70 4.54
N SER A 237 -5.25 -14.77 4.88
CA SER A 237 -5.58 -13.36 5.06
C SER A 237 -6.21 -12.70 3.84
N LEU A 238 -5.89 -13.17 2.62
CA LEU A 238 -6.55 -12.71 1.39
C LEU A 238 -8.00 -13.20 1.29
N ASN A 239 -8.29 -14.43 1.76
CA ASN A 239 -9.66 -14.94 1.83
C ASN A 239 -10.48 -14.19 2.88
N ILE A 240 -9.87 -13.88 4.04
CA ILE A 240 -10.49 -13.05 5.07
C ILE A 240 -10.77 -11.65 4.52
N ALA A 241 -9.79 -11.02 3.86
CA ALA A 241 -9.94 -9.72 3.20
C ALA A 241 -11.11 -9.69 2.20
N LEU A 242 -11.24 -10.72 1.35
CA LEU A 242 -12.38 -10.87 0.43
C LEU A 242 -13.73 -10.99 1.15
N ASN A 243 -13.77 -11.70 2.27
CA ASN A 243 -14.99 -11.85 3.04
C ASN A 243 -15.38 -10.54 3.74
N LEU A 244 -14.42 -9.82 4.32
CA LEU A 244 -14.64 -8.49 4.90
C LEU A 244 -15.12 -7.50 3.83
N ALA A 245 -14.50 -7.51 2.66
CA ALA A 245 -14.93 -6.66 1.55
C ALA A 245 -16.39 -6.89 1.14
N ARG A 246 -16.84 -8.15 1.12
CA ARG A 246 -18.26 -8.49 0.86
C ARG A 246 -19.17 -8.06 2.01
N GLU A 247 -18.78 -8.31 3.25
CA GLU A 247 -19.54 -7.91 4.44
C GLU A 247 -19.75 -6.39 4.48
N TRP A 248 -18.72 -5.62 4.12
CA TRP A 248 -18.74 -4.16 4.15
C TRP A 248 -19.22 -3.53 2.83
N ASN A 249 -19.71 -4.34 1.89
CA ASN A 249 -20.21 -3.91 0.59
C ASN A 249 -19.23 -3.02 -0.20
N LEU A 250 -17.95 -3.39 -0.24
CA LEU A 250 -16.92 -2.62 -0.94
C LEU A 250 -17.01 -2.81 -2.46
N ASN A 251 -16.78 -1.73 -3.21
CA ASN A 251 -16.66 -1.73 -4.67
C ASN A 251 -15.28 -2.26 -5.09
N ILE A 252 -15.16 -3.59 -5.17
CA ILE A 252 -13.89 -4.25 -5.52
C ILE A 252 -13.61 -4.14 -7.02
N VAL A 253 -12.41 -3.67 -7.35
CA VAL A 253 -11.85 -3.63 -8.70
C VAL A 253 -10.60 -4.50 -8.79
N ASP A 254 -10.37 -5.11 -9.95
CA ASP A 254 -9.25 -6.02 -10.15
C ASP A 254 -8.01 -5.32 -10.75
N ASP A 255 -8.11 -4.10 -11.27
CA ASP A 255 -6.97 -3.41 -11.90
C ASP A 255 -7.13 -1.90 -11.80
N PHE A 256 -6.05 -1.20 -11.45
CA PHE A 256 -6.07 0.26 -11.32
C PHE A 256 -6.09 1.00 -12.65
N ARG A 257 -5.80 0.31 -13.76
CA ARG A 257 -5.79 0.87 -15.12
C ARG A 257 -7.18 0.91 -15.76
N ASN A 258 -8.17 0.23 -15.17
CA ASN A 258 -9.54 0.14 -15.69
C ASN A 258 -10.49 1.22 -15.13
N LYS A 259 -9.94 2.37 -14.71
CA LYS A 259 -10.70 3.51 -14.18
C LYS A 259 -11.21 4.43 -15.27
#